data_AF-A0A2A9DNF9-F1
#
_entry.id   AF-A0A2A9DNF9-F1
#
_cell.length_a   1.000
_cell.length_b   1.000
_cell.length_c   1.000
_cell.angle_alpha   90.00
_cell.angle_beta   90.00
_cell.angle_gamma   90.00
#
_symmetry.space_group_name_H-M   'P 1'
#
loop_
_entity.id
_entity.type
_entity.pdbx_description
1 polymer ?
#
loop_
_entity_poly.entity_id
_entity_poly.type
_entity_poly.pdbx_seq_one_letter_code
_entity_poly.pdbx_strand_id
1 'polypeptide(L)'
;MSTKDGFFTEGAKTFEPKVNSIPLSDVDASTGDESLGTLVSNATSQISSLVRSEVELAKTEISASAKKAAVGGGMFGVAGVVALYSSFFFFFFAAELLANWLERWAAFLIVFVVMLVLAALIALIGWRQVKKMKTPQRTIDSVTELKNLVPGKAEENLESRNRGLYS
;
A
#
# COMPACT_ATOMS: atom_id res chain seq x y z
N MET A 1 16.03 -80.60 -26.74
CA MET A 1 15.62 -79.24 -27.11
C MET A 1 14.38 -79.37 -28.00
N SER A 2 13.21 -78.95 -27.51
CA SER A 2 11.92 -79.10 -28.20
C SER A 2 11.19 -77.76 -28.22
N THR A 3 10.83 -77.35 -29.43
CA THR A 3 9.89 -76.30 -29.81
C THR A 3 8.45 -76.71 -29.48
N LYS A 4 7.56 -75.70 -29.33
CA LYS A 4 6.07 -75.67 -29.27
C LYS A 4 5.62 -74.97 -27.97
N ASP A 5 4.74 -73.98 -27.91
CA ASP A 5 3.82 -73.29 -28.82
C ASP A 5 3.71 -71.85 -28.25
N GLY A 6 3.52 -70.77 -29.02
CA GLY A 6 2.25 -70.42 -29.66
C GLY A 6 1.30 -69.77 -28.65
N PHE A 7 0.52 -68.76 -29.10
CA PHE A 7 -0.47 -67.97 -28.34
C PHE A 7 0.11 -66.80 -27.54
N PHE A 8 0.21 -65.61 -28.15
CA PHE A 8 -0.48 -64.38 -27.71
C PHE A 8 -0.27 -63.29 -28.79
N THR A 9 -0.78 -63.58 -29.99
CA THR A 9 -1.15 -62.56 -30.97
C THR A 9 -2.66 -62.60 -31.07
N GLU A 10 -3.37 -61.87 -30.20
CA GLU A 10 -4.72 -61.41 -30.50
C GLU A 10 -5.03 -60.15 -29.68
N GLY A 11 -5.70 -59.21 -30.34
CA GLY A 11 -6.09 -57.94 -29.76
C GLY A 11 -5.33 -56.78 -30.37
N ALA A 12 -5.45 -56.58 -31.68
CA ALA A 12 -5.38 -55.25 -32.27
C ALA A 12 -6.45 -54.38 -31.58
N LYS A 13 -6.10 -53.77 -30.45
CA LYS A 13 -6.88 -52.64 -29.94
C LYS A 13 -6.55 -51.48 -30.84
N THR A 14 -7.37 -51.35 -31.87
CA THR A 14 -7.50 -50.18 -32.72
C THR A 14 -7.47 -48.95 -31.82
N PHE A 15 -6.36 -48.23 -31.83
CA PHE A 15 -6.27 -46.93 -31.20
C PHE A 15 -7.15 -46.01 -32.04
N GLU A 16 -8.39 -45.79 -31.62
CA GLU A 16 -9.19 -44.67 -32.13
C GLU A 16 -8.67 -43.41 -31.42
N PRO A 17 -7.94 -42.51 -32.10
CA PRO A 17 -7.66 -41.22 -31.54
C PRO A 17 -9.00 -40.51 -31.37
N LYS A 18 -9.48 -40.40 -30.13
CA LYS A 18 -10.60 -39.52 -29.78
C LYS A 18 -10.12 -38.08 -29.93
N VAL A 19 -10.12 -37.60 -31.17
CA VAL A 19 -9.98 -36.19 -31.48
C VAL A 19 -11.19 -35.50 -30.86
N ASN A 20 -10.95 -34.58 -29.92
CA ASN A 20 -11.96 -33.61 -29.57
C ASN A 20 -12.17 -32.77 -30.82
N SER A 21 -13.15 -33.16 -31.65
CA SER A 21 -13.63 -32.28 -32.69
C SER A 21 -14.18 -31.06 -31.97
N ILE A 22 -13.44 -29.96 -32.06
CA ILE A 22 -13.95 -28.63 -31.80
C ILE A 22 -15.29 -28.60 -32.54
N PRO A 23 -16.43 -28.44 -31.84
CA PRO A 23 -17.68 -28.27 -32.55
C PRO A 23 -17.45 -27.06 -33.44
N LEU A 24 -17.43 -27.29 -34.75
CA LEU A 24 -17.66 -26.24 -35.73
C LEU A 24 -19.14 -25.90 -35.55
N SER A 25 -19.45 -25.22 -34.46
CA SER A 25 -20.49 -24.22 -34.50
C SER A 25 -20.00 -23.29 -35.58
N ASP A 26 -20.65 -23.34 -36.74
CA ASP A 26 -20.57 -22.23 -37.67
C ASP A 26 -20.69 -20.99 -36.81
N VAL A 27 -19.66 -20.15 -36.85
CA VAL A 27 -19.84 -18.73 -36.61
C VAL A 27 -20.78 -18.34 -37.73
N ASP A 28 -22.07 -18.61 -37.51
CA ASP A 28 -23.13 -18.01 -38.25
C ASP A 28 -22.80 -16.54 -38.13
N ALA A 29 -22.44 -15.99 -39.27
CA ALA A 29 -22.22 -14.59 -39.45
C ALA A 29 -23.53 -13.91 -39.06
N SER A 30 -23.65 -13.58 -37.77
CA SER A 30 -24.39 -12.41 -37.35
C SER A 30 -23.57 -11.17 -37.76
N THR A 31 -23.29 -11.06 -39.06
CA THR A 31 -23.35 -9.79 -39.76
C THR A 31 -24.81 -9.35 -39.74
N GLY A 32 -25.24 -8.91 -38.56
CA GLY A 32 -26.51 -8.25 -38.34
C GLY A 32 -26.19 -7.16 -37.36
N ASP A 33 -25.70 -6.03 -37.86
CA ASP A 33 -25.55 -4.75 -37.18
C ASP A 33 -25.41 -4.88 -35.65
N GLU A 34 -24.18 -5.13 -35.15
CA GLU A 34 -23.91 -4.78 -33.75
C GLU A 34 -24.25 -3.30 -33.63
N SER A 35 -25.40 -3.01 -33.01
CA SER A 35 -25.89 -1.65 -32.91
C SER A 35 -24.80 -0.80 -32.27
N LEU A 36 -24.73 0.49 -32.63
CA LEU A 36 -23.81 1.44 -31.99
C LEU A 36 -23.92 1.39 -30.45
N GLY A 37 -25.10 1.05 -29.91
CA GLY A 37 -25.32 0.83 -28.48
C GLY A 37 -24.58 -0.38 -27.92
N THR A 38 -24.46 -1.48 -28.67
CA THR A 38 -23.73 -2.69 -28.27
C THR A 38 -22.23 -2.44 -28.24
N LEU A 39 -21.69 -1.72 -29.23
CA LEU A 39 -20.28 -1.33 -29.29
C LEU A 39 -19.89 -0.38 -28.15
N VAL A 40 -20.72 0.63 -27.88
CA VAL A 40 -20.51 1.57 -26.76
C VAL A 40 -20.62 0.85 -25.41
N SER A 41 -21.57 -0.08 -25.26
CA SER A 41 -21.72 -0.89 -24.05
C SER A 41 -20.48 -1.78 -23.81
N ASN A 42 -20.00 -2.47 -24.85
CA ASN A 42 -18.81 -3.32 -24.78
C ASN A 42 -17.54 -2.50 -24.48
N ALA A 43 -17.36 -1.35 -25.11
CA ALA A 43 -16.24 -0.44 -24.84
C ALA A 43 -16.27 0.09 -23.40
N THR A 44 -17.45 0.50 -22.91
CA THR A 44 -17.63 0.98 -21.53
C THR A 44 -17.36 -0.12 -20.51
N SER A 45 -17.78 -1.34 -20.80
CA SER A 45 -17.51 -2.52 -19.98
C SER A 45 -16.00 -2.83 -19.90
N GLN A 46 -15.28 -2.75 -21.01
CA GLN A 46 -13.83 -2.94 -21.05
C GLN A 46 -13.08 -1.87 -20.26
N ILE A 47 -13.46 -0.59 -20.42
CA ILE A 47 -12.88 0.51 -19.64
C ILE A 47 -13.15 0.31 -18.14
N SER A 48 -14.36 -0.08 -17.78
CA SER A 48 -14.72 -0.37 -16.38
C SER A 48 -13.88 -1.51 -15.79
N SER A 49 -13.65 -2.56 -16.58
CA SER A 49 -12.78 -3.68 -16.20
C SER A 49 -11.32 -3.25 -16.01
N LEU A 50 -10.80 -2.39 -16.90
CA LEU A 50 -9.44 -1.88 -16.84
C LEU A 50 -9.23 -1.01 -15.58
N VAL A 51 -10.13 -0.05 -15.34
CA VAL A 51 -10.10 0.78 -14.12
C VAL A 51 -10.20 -0.08 -12.87
N ARG A 52 -11.08 -1.08 -12.86
CA ARG A 52 -11.22 -2.01 -11.74
C ARG A 52 -9.91 -2.77 -11.48
N SER A 53 -9.25 -3.25 -12.53
CA SER A 53 -7.98 -3.98 -12.43
C SER A 53 -6.85 -3.10 -11.91
N GLU A 54 -6.80 -1.83 -12.32
CA GLU A 54 -5.77 -0.88 -11.88
C GLU A 54 -5.98 -0.47 -10.43
N VAL A 55 -7.23 -0.32 -9.99
CA VAL A 55 -7.58 -0.12 -8.57
C VAL A 55 -7.21 -1.35 -7.74
N GLU A 56 -7.46 -2.56 -8.24
CA GLU A 56 -7.09 -3.79 -7.54
C GLU A 56 -5.58 -3.95 -7.43
N LEU A 57 -4.84 -3.65 -8.50
CA LEU A 57 -3.39 -3.62 -8.49
C LEU A 57 -2.86 -2.58 -7.50
N ALA A 58 -3.34 -1.33 -7.59
CA ALA A 58 -2.96 -0.26 -6.67
C ALA A 58 -3.27 -0.63 -5.21
N LYS A 59 -4.42 -1.27 -4.95
CA LYS A 59 -4.77 -1.77 -3.62
C LYS A 59 -3.79 -2.83 -3.12
N THR A 60 -3.37 -3.77 -3.98
CA THR A 60 -2.37 -4.79 -3.61
C THR A 60 -1.00 -4.16 -3.34
N GLU A 61 -0.57 -3.19 -4.14
CA GLU A 61 0.72 -2.52 -3.97
C GLU A 61 0.75 -1.64 -2.72
N ILE A 62 -0.32 -0.86 -2.50
CA ILE A 62 -0.48 -0.02 -1.30
C ILE A 62 -0.55 -0.90 -0.07
N SER A 63 -1.33 -2.00 -0.08
CA SER A 63 -1.44 -2.88 1.08
C SER A 63 -0.13 -3.62 1.39
N ALA A 64 0.61 -4.05 0.36
CA ALA A 64 1.94 -4.63 0.53
C ALA A 64 2.93 -3.62 1.13
N SER A 65 2.92 -2.39 0.63
CA SER A 65 3.75 -1.29 1.13
C SER A 65 3.38 -0.89 2.56
N ALA A 66 2.10 -0.78 2.86
CA ALA A 66 1.58 -0.49 4.19
C ALA A 66 1.94 -1.58 5.19
N LYS A 67 1.86 -2.86 4.81
CA LYS A 67 2.27 -3.98 5.67
C LYS A 67 3.76 -3.91 5.99
N LYS A 68 4.61 -3.65 4.99
CA LYS A 68 6.06 -3.49 5.21
C LYS A 68 6.35 -2.29 6.11
N ALA A 69 5.68 -1.16 5.88
CA ALA A 69 5.81 0.03 6.73
C ALA A 69 5.32 -0.23 8.16
N ALA A 70 4.23 -0.98 8.35
CA ALA A 70 3.70 -1.34 9.67
C ALA A 70 4.65 -2.27 10.43
N VAL A 71 5.19 -3.31 9.77
CA VAL A 71 6.17 -4.21 10.39
C VAL A 71 7.46 -3.45 10.70
N GLY A 72 7.98 -2.66 9.76
CA GLY A 72 9.16 -1.82 9.97
C GLY A 72 8.96 -0.82 11.11
N GLY A 73 7.85 -0.08 11.09
CA GLY A 73 7.49 0.87 12.14
C GLY A 73 7.30 0.21 13.50
N GLY A 74 6.67 -0.97 13.55
CA GLY A 74 6.51 -1.77 14.76
C GLY A 74 7.85 -2.23 15.34
N MET A 75 8.74 -2.77 14.50
CA MET A 75 10.09 -3.17 14.93
C MET A 75 10.92 -1.98 15.40
N PHE A 76 10.85 -0.83 14.72
CA PHE A 76 11.49 0.41 15.19
C PHE A 76 10.91 0.91 16.50
N GLY A 77 9.60 0.77 16.71
CA GLY A 77 8.95 1.06 17.99
C GLY A 77 9.50 0.20 19.12
N VAL A 78 9.54 -1.13 18.93
CA VAL A 78 10.11 -2.07 19.90
C VAL A 78 11.60 -1.76 20.16
N ALA A 79 12.39 -1.58 19.11
CA ALA A 79 13.80 -1.23 19.23
C ALA A 79 14.01 0.10 19.98
N GLY A 80 13.17 1.11 19.72
CA GLY A 80 13.19 2.38 20.43
C GLY A 80 12.88 2.22 21.92
N VAL A 81 11.90 1.42 22.29
CA VAL A 81 11.58 1.12 23.70
C VAL A 81 12.75 0.38 24.37
N VAL A 82 13.30 -0.65 23.73
CA VAL A 82 14.45 -1.40 24.24
C VAL A 82 15.66 -0.47 24.42
N ALA A 83 15.97 0.38 23.44
CA ALA A 83 17.06 1.34 23.52
C ALA A 83 16.84 2.37 24.65
N LEU A 84 15.62 2.85 24.82
CA LEU A 84 15.28 3.80 25.89
C LEU A 84 15.47 3.19 27.28
N TYR A 85 14.95 1.99 27.54
CA TYR A 85 15.17 1.30 28.82
C TYR A 85 16.64 0.91 29.03
N SER A 86 17.32 0.43 27.97
CA SER A 86 18.74 0.07 28.04
C SER A 86 19.65 1.27 28.32
N SER A 87 19.27 2.46 27.84
CA SER A 87 20.04 3.69 28.06
C SER A 87 20.18 4.01 29.55
N PHE A 88 19.14 3.77 30.36
CA PHE A 88 19.21 3.95 31.82
C PHE A 88 20.32 3.07 32.44
N PHE A 89 20.36 1.78 32.10
CA PHE A 89 21.39 0.87 32.56
C PHE A 89 22.77 1.22 32.02
N PHE A 90 22.85 1.69 30.78
CA PHE A 90 24.12 2.11 30.17
C PHE A 90 24.74 3.30 30.91
N PHE A 91 23.96 4.34 31.23
CA PHE A 91 24.48 5.48 31.98
C PHE A 91 24.81 5.13 33.42
N PHE A 92 24.03 4.26 34.06
CA PHE A 92 24.38 3.73 35.38
C PHE A 92 25.71 2.96 35.35
N PHE A 93 25.86 2.06 34.37
CA PHE A 93 27.13 1.36 34.13
C PHE A 93 28.28 2.32 33.87
N ALA A 94 28.09 3.35 33.05
CA ALA A 94 29.13 4.34 32.76
C ALA A 94 29.56 5.10 34.02
N ALA A 95 28.61 5.46 34.89
CA ALA A 95 28.90 6.11 36.16
C ALA A 95 29.67 5.18 37.10
N GLU A 96 29.25 3.92 37.22
CA GLU A 96 29.96 2.94 38.05
C GLU A 96 31.35 2.58 37.49
N LEU A 97 31.49 2.54 36.16
CA LEU A 97 32.77 2.35 35.50
C LEU A 97 33.73 3.49 35.86
N LEU A 98 33.28 4.75 35.76
CA LEU A 98 34.06 5.93 36.16
C LEU A 98 34.40 5.95 37.65
N ALA A 99 33.53 5.39 38.50
CA ALA A 99 33.76 5.28 39.93
C ALA A 99 34.97 4.38 40.29
N ASN A 100 35.54 3.62 39.35
CA ASN A 100 36.81 2.91 39.58
C ASN A 100 38.02 3.86 39.68
N TRP A 101 37.94 5.07 39.12
CA TRP A 101 39.02 6.06 39.14
C TRP A 101 38.69 7.35 39.90
N LEU A 102 37.42 7.59 40.23
CA LEU A 102 36.95 8.79 40.92
C LEU A 102 36.02 8.44 42.07
N GLU A 103 35.81 9.40 42.98
CA GLU A 103 34.74 9.31 43.98
C GLU A 103 33.39 9.09 43.32
N ARG A 104 32.60 8.15 43.87
CA ARG A 104 31.35 7.70 43.24
C ARG A 104 30.37 8.85 42.98
N TRP A 105 30.25 9.81 43.90
CA TRP A 105 29.38 10.97 43.70
C TRP A 105 29.82 11.84 42.50
N ALA A 106 31.13 11.99 42.29
CA ALA A 106 31.68 12.81 41.20
C ALA A 106 31.48 12.12 39.84
N ALA A 107 31.65 10.80 39.79
CA ALA A 107 31.39 10.00 38.59
C ALA A 107 29.94 10.15 38.11
N PHE A 108 28.96 10.02 39.03
CA PHE A 108 27.55 10.22 38.71
C PHE A 108 27.23 11.65 38.26
N LEU A 109 27.86 12.66 38.88
CA LEU A 109 27.68 14.06 38.48
C LEU A 109 28.22 14.32 37.06
N ILE A 110 29.37 13.76 36.71
CA ILE A 110 29.95 13.89 35.36
C ILE A 110 29.02 13.27 34.33
N VAL A 111 28.54 12.04 34.57
CA VAL A 111 27.61 11.37 33.65
C VAL A 111 26.30 12.16 33.51
N PHE A 112 25.79 12.73 34.60
CA PHE A 112 24.60 13.58 34.55
C PHE A 112 24.81 14.81 33.65
N VAL A 113 25.95 15.50 33.75
CA VAL A 113 26.28 16.64 32.87
C VAL A 113 26.37 16.20 31.41
N VAL A 114 26.99 15.05 31.14
CA VAL A 114 27.04 14.47 29.77
C VAL A 114 25.64 14.20 29.24
N MET A 115 24.73 13.67 30.06
CA MET A 115 23.33 13.45 29.67
C MET A 115 22.61 14.75 29.33
N LEU A 116 22.81 15.84 30.11
CA LEU A 116 22.23 17.14 29.79
C LEU A 116 22.74 17.70 28.46
N VAL A 117 24.03 17.57 28.18
CA VAL A 117 24.62 17.98 26.90
C VAL A 117 24.02 17.17 25.75
N LEU A 118 23.93 15.85 25.91
CA LEU A 118 23.33 14.97 24.90
C LEU A 118 21.85 15.32 24.66
N ALA A 119 21.07 15.54 25.72
CA ALA A 119 19.68 15.94 25.63
C ALA A 119 19.51 17.29 24.92
N ALA A 120 20.36 18.27 25.23
CA ALA A 120 20.35 19.57 24.56
C ALA A 120 20.65 19.45 23.06
N LEU A 121 21.62 18.61 22.68
CA LEU A 121 21.93 18.36 21.26
C LEU A 121 20.77 17.69 20.52
N ILE A 122 20.18 16.64 21.10
CA ILE A 122 19.02 15.95 20.52
C ILE A 122 17.84 16.90 20.38
N ALA A 123 17.53 17.70 21.41
CA ALA A 123 16.47 18.68 21.39
C ALA A 123 16.70 19.76 20.31
N LEU A 124 17.94 20.23 20.14
CA LEU A 124 18.30 21.21 19.11
C LEU A 124 18.14 20.63 17.70
N ILE A 125 18.60 19.40 17.46
CA ILE A 125 18.42 18.71 16.19
C ILE A 125 16.93 18.51 15.89
N GLY A 126 16.17 18.00 16.88
CA GLY A 126 14.72 17.81 16.78
C GLY A 126 14.00 19.11 16.44
N TRP A 127 14.34 20.20 17.13
CA TRP A 127 13.77 21.51 16.87
C TRP A 127 14.10 22.01 15.46
N ARG A 128 15.32 21.81 14.99
CA ARG A 128 15.72 22.14 13.61
C ARG A 128 14.94 21.34 12.58
N GLN A 129 14.70 20.05 12.81
CA GLN A 129 13.92 19.22 11.90
C GLN A 129 12.46 19.67 11.84
N VAL A 130 11.84 19.94 12.99
CA VAL A 130 10.47 20.47 13.06
C VAL A 130 10.37 21.82 12.34
N LYS A 131 11.33 22.72 12.53
CA LYS A 131 11.37 24.01 11.82
C LYS A 131 11.56 23.88 10.30
N LYS A 132 12.24 22.83 9.83
CA LYS A 132 12.45 22.58 8.39
C LYS A 132 11.22 21.98 7.71
N MET A 133 10.31 21.37 8.46
CA MET A 133 9.05 20.88 7.89
C MET A 133 8.17 22.07 7.50
N LYS A 134 8.14 22.39 6.20
CA LYS A 134 7.16 23.33 5.65
C LYS A 134 5.77 22.73 5.87
N THR A 135 4.92 23.43 6.60
CA THR A 135 3.50 23.10 6.69
C THR A 135 2.95 22.97 5.26
N PRO A 136 2.19 21.92 4.92
CA PRO A 136 1.64 21.74 3.56
C PRO A 136 0.55 22.79 3.29
N GLN A 137 0.98 24.02 2.97
CA GLN A 137 0.10 25.18 2.79
C GLN A 137 -0.93 24.90 1.69
N ARG A 138 -0.52 24.32 0.57
CA ARG A 138 -1.42 23.93 -0.54
C ARG A 138 -2.56 23.04 -0.07
N THR A 139 -2.28 22.03 0.74
CA THR A 139 -3.32 21.11 1.25
C THR A 139 -4.25 21.80 2.24
N ILE A 140 -3.73 22.70 3.08
CA ILE A 140 -4.55 23.49 4.00
C ILE A 140 -5.44 24.47 3.23
N ASP A 141 -4.90 25.12 2.19
CA ASP A 141 -5.63 26.05 1.33
C ASP A 141 -6.78 25.34 0.59
N SER A 142 -6.52 24.15 0.00
CA SER A 142 -7.55 23.36 -0.68
C SER A 142 -8.68 22.93 0.27
N VAL A 143 -8.35 22.49 1.49
CA VAL A 143 -9.35 22.09 2.49
C VAL A 143 -10.12 23.30 3.02
N THR A 144 -9.47 24.46 3.12
CA THR A 144 -10.09 25.72 3.53
C THR A 144 -11.04 26.24 2.44
N GLU A 145 -10.66 26.15 1.17
CA GLU A 145 -11.50 26.48 0.03
C GLU A 145 -12.73 25.56 -0.04
N LEU A 146 -12.57 24.26 0.16
CA LEU A 146 -13.66 23.29 0.24
C LEU A 146 -14.64 23.59 1.37
N LYS A 147 -14.15 24.05 2.54
CA LYS A 147 -15.01 24.46 3.66
C LYS A 147 -15.82 25.72 3.35
N ASN A 148 -15.29 26.62 2.53
CA ASN A 148 -15.96 27.86 2.12
C ASN A 148 -17.00 27.63 1.01
N LEU A 149 -16.94 26.50 0.31
CA LEU A 149 -17.98 26.06 -0.61
C LEU A 149 -19.10 25.38 0.18
N VAL A 150 -20.02 26.18 0.72
CA VAL A 150 -21.26 25.70 1.35
C VAL A 150 -22.05 24.88 0.30
N PRO A 151 -22.31 23.59 0.54
CA PRO A 151 -23.17 22.78 -0.33
C PRO A 151 -24.58 23.40 -0.37
N GLY A 152 -25.08 23.70 -1.57
CA GLY A 152 -26.43 24.26 -1.77
C GLY A 152 -26.47 25.63 -2.45
N LYS A 153 -25.40 26.45 -2.39
CA LYS A 153 -25.38 27.75 -3.12
C LYS A 153 -25.26 27.60 -4.63
N ALA A 154 -24.75 26.47 -5.11
CA ALA A 154 -24.74 26.16 -6.54
C ALA A 154 -26.16 25.88 -7.05
N GLU A 155 -27.02 25.23 -6.27
CA GLU A 155 -28.41 24.94 -6.64
C GLU A 155 -29.28 26.21 -6.62
N GLU A 156 -29.07 27.11 -5.65
CA GLU A 156 -29.78 28.41 -5.57
C GLU A 156 -29.50 29.31 -6.79
N ASN A 157 -28.27 29.30 -7.31
CA ASN A 157 -27.91 30.03 -8.54
C ASN A 157 -28.46 29.38 -9.81
N LEU A 158 -28.73 28.08 -9.82
CA LEU A 158 -29.35 27.39 -10.95
C LEU A 158 -30.88 27.60 -10.96
N GLU A 159 -31.54 27.61 -9.79
CA GLU A 159 -32.97 27.91 -9.69
C GLU A 159 -33.30 29.37 -10.06
N SER A 160 -32.51 30.33 -9.58
CA SER A 160 -32.73 31.76 -9.90
C SER A 160 -32.52 32.07 -11.39
N ARG A 161 -31.57 31.40 -12.05
CA ARG A 161 -31.32 31.56 -13.49
C ARG A 161 -32.43 30.97 -14.36
N ASN A 162 -33.15 29.95 -13.86
CA ASN A 162 -34.25 29.30 -14.57
C ASN A 162 -35.59 30.06 -14.39
N ARG A 163 -35.79 30.73 -13.24
CA ARG A 163 -37.02 31.52 -12.98
C ARG A 163 -37.17 32.75 -13.89
N GLY A 164 -36.08 33.30 -14.42
CA GLY A 164 -36.12 34.47 -15.32
C GLY A 164 -36.44 34.15 -16.79
N LEU A 165 -36.54 32.86 -17.17
CA LEU A 165 -36.75 32.44 -18.56
C LEU A 165 -38.22 32.11 -18.90
N TYR A 166 -39.13 32.16 -17.92
CA TYR A 166 -40.55 31.82 -18.09
C TYR A 166 -41.53 32.96 -17.72
N SER A 167 -41.05 34.20 -17.62
CA SER A 167 -41.89 35.39 -17.39
C SER A 167 -42.03 36.24 -18.65
#